data_AF-A0A4S0K8E1-F1
#
_entry.id   AF-A0A4S0K8E1-F1
#
_cell.length_a   1.000
_cell.length_b   1.000
_cell.length_c   1.000
_cell.angle_alpha   90.00
_cell.angle_beta   90.00
_cell.angle_gamma   90.00
#
_symmetry.space_group_name_H-M   'P 1'
#
loop_
_entity.id
_entity.type
_entity.pdbx_description
1 polymer ?
#
loop_
_entity_poly.entity_id
_entity_poly.type
_entity_poly.pdbx_seq_one_letter_code
_entity_poly.pdbx_strand_id
1 'polypeptide(L)'
;MTSATLHSDATRQQADAWRRQTSLRRFYTALGVGLLLVAMFATMWFADEANAGHFFDRLPHILDFLSWLIPKDWNDVWRALFDIASPSDKGTQEFNFPLGRVYVWGGFYIPEYFELMLTTVNVALVSTFIGFVFAVPFSFIGARNLTPSPALRLVVKRFMELLRAFPEIVIAGLFAAIVSIGPVAAIIAIGLHSIGALGKLFYEINENIDMRPEEGLRAVGANWFERVRFADLPQVLPNFMSYTLLRIEINVRISTIMGAVGGGGGIGEELKLAISRGFGAKTLALVLLLFITIILVDQFSAWLRRKLVGEQAFLMSA
;
A
#
# COMPACT_ATOMS: atom_id res chain seq x y z
N MET A 1 -1.89 -76.97 -5.50
CA MET A 1 -2.06 -75.96 -6.58
C MET A 1 -2.86 -74.72 -6.14
N THR A 2 -2.96 -74.42 -4.84
CA THR A 2 -3.95 -73.48 -4.29
C THR A 2 -3.40 -72.18 -3.69
N SER A 3 -2.09 -72.06 -3.40
CA SER A 3 -1.54 -70.85 -2.74
C SER A 3 -1.04 -69.76 -3.69
N ALA A 4 -0.47 -70.13 -4.84
CA ALA A 4 0.08 -69.17 -5.82
C ALA A 4 -1.03 -68.41 -6.59
N THR A 5 -2.17 -69.06 -6.83
CA THR A 5 -3.34 -68.44 -7.47
C THR A 5 -4.00 -67.41 -6.56
N LEU A 6 -4.17 -67.73 -5.27
CA LEU A 6 -4.73 -66.82 -4.26
C LEU A 6 -3.92 -65.51 -4.12
N HIS A 7 -2.58 -65.60 -4.15
CA HIS A 7 -1.73 -64.41 -4.10
C HIS A 7 -1.84 -63.54 -5.38
N SER A 8 -2.02 -64.17 -6.53
CA SER A 8 -2.21 -63.48 -7.81
C SER A 8 -3.56 -62.77 -7.91
N ASP A 9 -4.61 -63.37 -7.34
CA ASP A 9 -5.97 -62.81 -7.34
C ASP A 9 -6.10 -61.65 -6.34
N ALA A 10 -5.46 -61.74 -5.18
CA ALA A 10 -5.41 -60.64 -4.21
C ALA A 10 -4.67 -59.41 -4.77
N THR A 11 -3.57 -59.63 -5.49
CA THR A 11 -2.80 -58.55 -6.14
C THR A 11 -3.60 -57.87 -7.26
N ARG A 12 -4.34 -58.66 -8.05
CA ARG A 12 -5.27 -58.14 -9.09
C ARG A 12 -6.40 -57.33 -8.46
N GLN A 13 -7.00 -57.82 -7.38
CA GLN A 13 -8.05 -57.09 -6.65
C GLN A 13 -7.55 -55.76 -6.08
N GLN A 14 -6.33 -55.72 -5.52
CA GLN A 14 -5.72 -54.47 -5.04
C GLN A 14 -5.40 -53.50 -6.19
N ALA A 15 -4.88 -53.99 -7.31
CA ALA A 15 -4.62 -53.18 -8.49
C ALA A 15 -5.91 -52.60 -9.10
N ASP A 16 -6.98 -53.40 -9.15
CA ASP A 16 -8.29 -52.96 -9.65
C ASP A 16 -8.96 -51.97 -8.69
N ALA A 17 -8.86 -52.19 -7.37
CA ALA A 17 -9.32 -51.25 -6.35
C ALA A 17 -8.58 -49.91 -6.43
N TRP A 18 -7.25 -49.95 -6.59
CA TRP A 18 -6.42 -48.75 -6.77
C TRP A 18 -6.74 -48.01 -8.09
N ARG A 19 -6.93 -48.74 -9.19
CA ARG A 19 -7.34 -48.15 -10.49
C ARG A 19 -8.71 -47.48 -10.39
N ARG A 20 -9.69 -48.11 -9.72
CA ARG A 20 -11.02 -47.52 -9.46
C ARG A 20 -10.95 -46.28 -8.58
N GLN A 21 -10.14 -46.29 -7.52
CA GLN A 21 -9.99 -45.13 -6.65
C GLN A 21 -9.27 -43.96 -7.37
N THR A 22 -8.29 -44.28 -8.21
CA THR A 22 -7.56 -43.28 -9.01
C THR A 22 -8.44 -42.71 -10.13
N SER A 23 -9.25 -43.52 -10.80
CA SER A 23 -10.18 -43.04 -11.83
C SER A 23 -11.28 -42.17 -11.24
N LEU A 24 -11.84 -42.53 -10.07
CA LEU A 24 -12.81 -41.70 -9.35
C LEU A 24 -12.21 -40.36 -8.93
N ARG A 25 -11.00 -40.35 -8.35
CA ARG A 25 -10.32 -39.09 -7.99
C ARG A 25 -10.11 -38.20 -9.23
N ARG A 26 -9.60 -38.77 -10.33
CA ARG A 26 -9.44 -38.03 -11.59
C ARG A 26 -10.76 -37.49 -12.13
N PHE A 27 -11.84 -38.26 -12.02
CA PHE A 27 -13.17 -37.83 -12.43
C PHE A 27 -13.67 -36.67 -11.56
N TYR A 28 -13.61 -36.77 -10.23
CA TYR A 28 -14.01 -35.68 -9.34
C TYR A 28 -13.13 -34.43 -9.48
N THR A 29 -11.82 -34.60 -9.70
CA THR A 29 -10.93 -33.49 -10.01
C THR A 29 -11.29 -32.84 -11.33
N ALA A 30 -11.53 -33.61 -12.40
CA ALA A 30 -11.94 -33.07 -13.69
C ALA A 30 -13.31 -32.39 -13.62
N LEU A 31 -14.26 -32.95 -12.87
CA LEU A 31 -15.57 -32.35 -12.61
C LEU A 31 -15.44 -31.05 -11.82
N GLY A 32 -14.64 -31.04 -10.75
CA GLY A 32 -14.41 -29.85 -9.94
C GLY A 32 -13.74 -28.73 -10.72
N VAL A 33 -12.73 -29.05 -11.53
CA VAL A 33 -12.10 -28.08 -12.45
C VAL A 33 -13.10 -27.60 -13.49
N GLY A 34 -13.90 -28.50 -14.08
CA GLY A 34 -14.93 -28.14 -15.05
C GLY A 34 -15.97 -27.19 -14.48
N LEU A 35 -16.48 -27.48 -13.28
CA LEU A 35 -17.42 -26.60 -12.57
C LEU A 35 -16.81 -25.24 -12.25
N LEU A 36 -15.55 -25.19 -11.82
CA LEU A 36 -14.85 -23.94 -11.54
C LEU A 36 -14.66 -23.12 -12.82
N LEU A 37 -14.30 -23.75 -13.93
CA LEU A 37 -14.18 -23.08 -15.23
C LEU A 37 -15.51 -22.54 -15.72
N VAL A 38 -16.60 -23.31 -15.59
CA VAL A 38 -17.96 -22.85 -15.92
C VAL A 38 -18.36 -21.67 -15.03
N ALA A 39 -18.09 -21.73 -13.72
CA ALA A 39 -18.39 -20.65 -12.79
C ALA A 39 -17.56 -19.38 -13.10
N MET A 40 -16.27 -19.54 -13.40
CA MET A 40 -15.41 -18.43 -13.83
C MET A 40 -15.92 -17.80 -15.12
N PHE A 41 -16.25 -18.61 -16.14
CA PHE A 41 -16.76 -18.12 -17.40
C PHE A 41 -18.11 -17.41 -17.22
N ALA A 42 -19.02 -17.97 -16.44
CA ALA A 42 -20.30 -17.34 -16.12
C ALA A 42 -20.12 -16.01 -15.37
N THR A 43 -19.17 -15.95 -14.43
CA THR A 43 -18.86 -14.72 -13.68
C THR A 43 -18.24 -13.67 -14.59
N MET A 44 -17.32 -14.06 -15.47
CA MET A 44 -16.72 -13.16 -16.47
C MET A 44 -17.77 -12.66 -17.46
N TRP A 45 -18.66 -13.53 -17.92
CA TRP A 45 -19.76 -13.17 -18.80
C TRP A 45 -20.71 -12.16 -18.15
N PHE A 46 -21.11 -12.42 -16.90
CA PHE A 46 -21.93 -11.49 -16.13
C PHE A 46 -21.25 -10.13 -15.94
N ALA A 47 -19.94 -10.13 -15.68
CA ALA A 47 -19.15 -8.91 -15.58
C ALA A 47 -19.02 -8.15 -16.91
N ASP A 48 -18.90 -8.88 -18.03
CA ASP A 48 -18.86 -8.30 -19.37
C ASP A 48 -20.18 -7.64 -19.75
N GLU A 49 -21.31 -8.31 -19.48
CA GLU A 49 -22.65 -7.79 -19.72
C GLU A 49 -22.96 -6.53 -18.90
N ALA A 50 -22.43 -6.46 -17.66
CA ALA A 50 -22.55 -5.29 -16.81
C ALA A 50 -21.64 -4.13 -17.24
N ASN A 51 -20.69 -4.36 -18.14
CA ASN A 51 -19.71 -3.36 -18.57
C ASN A 51 -20.20 -2.64 -19.84
N ALA A 52 -20.42 -1.32 -19.76
CA ALA A 52 -21.01 -0.52 -20.84
C ALA A 52 -20.24 -0.55 -22.19
N GLY A 53 -18.97 -0.95 -22.18
CA GLY A 53 -18.14 -1.04 -23.37
C GLY A 53 -17.91 -2.45 -23.90
N HIS A 54 -18.37 -3.50 -23.20
CA HIS A 54 -17.98 -4.92 -23.34
C HIS A 54 -16.45 -5.12 -23.33
N PHE A 55 -15.94 -5.95 -22.42
CA PHE A 55 -14.51 -6.18 -22.23
C PHE A 55 -13.83 -6.66 -23.51
N PHE A 56 -14.42 -7.63 -24.21
CA PHE A 56 -13.82 -8.22 -25.40
C PHE A 56 -13.76 -7.23 -26.58
N ASP A 57 -14.75 -6.36 -26.71
CA ASP A 57 -14.81 -5.33 -27.75
C ASP A 57 -13.76 -4.23 -27.52
N ARG A 58 -13.33 -4.05 -26.27
CA ARG A 58 -12.29 -3.08 -25.90
C ARG A 58 -10.87 -3.63 -25.93
N LEU A 59 -10.67 -4.95 -26.09
CA LEU A 59 -9.33 -5.54 -26.17
C LEU A 59 -8.44 -4.93 -27.27
N PRO A 60 -8.94 -4.66 -28.50
CA PRO A 60 -8.13 -4.00 -29.53
C PRO A 60 -7.71 -2.58 -29.14
N HIS A 61 -8.50 -1.91 -28.29
CA HIS A 61 -8.33 -0.52 -27.86
C HIS A 61 -7.53 -0.39 -26.56
N ILE A 62 -7.00 -1.50 -26.02
CA ILE A 62 -6.33 -1.49 -24.70
C ILE A 62 -5.10 -0.58 -24.67
N LEU A 63 -4.52 -0.25 -25.82
CA LEU A 63 -3.36 0.65 -25.96
C LEU A 63 -3.73 2.06 -26.46
N ASP A 64 -5.00 2.34 -26.75
CA ASP A 64 -5.42 3.65 -27.27
C ASP A 64 -5.14 4.79 -26.29
N PHE A 65 -5.14 4.50 -24.99
CA PHE A 65 -4.79 5.48 -23.95
C PHE A 65 -3.36 6.04 -24.10
N LEU A 66 -2.44 5.28 -24.73
CA LEU A 66 -1.09 5.77 -25.01
C LEU A 66 -1.13 6.93 -25.99
N SER A 67 -2.06 6.93 -26.94
CA SER A 67 -2.24 8.05 -27.87
C SER A 67 -2.69 9.33 -27.17
N TRP A 68 -3.46 9.21 -26.07
CA TRP A 68 -3.89 10.35 -25.24
C TRP A 68 -2.74 10.93 -24.41
N LEU A 69 -1.70 10.14 -24.16
CA LEU A 69 -0.50 10.57 -23.44
C LEU A 69 0.51 11.30 -24.33
N ILE A 70 0.41 11.17 -25.66
CA ILE A 70 1.35 11.80 -26.60
C ILE A 70 1.01 13.30 -26.69
N PRO A 71 1.89 14.20 -26.20
CA PRO A 71 1.67 15.63 -26.31
C PRO A 71 1.86 16.09 -27.76
N LYS A 72 1.20 17.20 -28.13
CA LYS A 72 1.39 17.85 -29.45
C LYS A 72 2.82 18.37 -29.63
N ASP A 73 3.40 18.94 -28.56
CA ASP A 73 4.80 19.31 -28.46
C ASP A 73 5.38 18.72 -27.16
N TRP A 74 6.49 18.00 -27.27
CA TRP A 74 7.20 17.43 -26.12
C TRP A 74 7.80 18.50 -25.20
N ASN A 75 8.09 19.70 -25.72
CA ASN A 75 8.54 20.82 -24.90
C ASN A 75 7.45 21.31 -23.95
N ASP A 76 6.17 21.13 -24.32
CA ASP A 76 5.06 21.52 -23.44
C ASP A 76 5.02 20.68 -22.17
N VAL A 77 5.63 19.49 -22.14
CA VAL A 77 5.78 18.68 -20.92
C VAL A 77 6.70 19.39 -19.93
N TRP A 78 7.87 19.84 -20.39
CA TRP A 78 8.81 20.61 -19.57
C TRP A 78 8.25 21.97 -19.17
N ARG A 79 7.52 22.62 -20.08
CA ARG A 79 6.86 23.89 -19.80
C ARG A 79 5.77 23.75 -18.75
N ALA A 80 4.97 22.68 -18.83
CA ALA A 80 3.99 22.36 -17.82
C ALA A 80 4.63 22.03 -16.47
N LEU A 81 5.77 21.33 -16.44
CA LEU A 81 6.46 20.99 -15.20
C LEU A 81 6.99 22.22 -14.45
N PHE A 82 7.38 23.28 -15.17
CA PHE A 82 8.01 24.48 -14.61
C PHE A 82 7.14 25.75 -14.73
N ASP A 83 5.85 25.61 -15.05
CA ASP A 83 4.90 26.70 -15.30
C ASP A 83 5.39 27.76 -16.30
N ILE A 84 6.13 27.32 -17.33
CA ILE A 84 6.63 28.19 -18.40
C ILE A 84 5.52 28.36 -19.43
N ALA A 85 5.34 29.56 -19.98
CA ALA A 85 4.31 29.80 -20.99
C ALA A 85 4.54 28.94 -22.25
N SER A 86 3.47 28.38 -22.81
CA SER A 86 3.52 27.67 -24.09
C SER A 86 3.30 28.63 -25.27
N PRO A 87 4.05 28.49 -26.37
CA PRO A 87 3.70 29.16 -27.63
C PRO A 87 2.32 28.76 -28.17
N SER A 88 1.83 27.59 -27.76
CA SER A 88 0.51 27.06 -28.13
C SER A 88 -0.62 27.63 -27.28
N ASP A 89 -0.32 28.47 -26.28
CA ASP A 89 -1.33 29.06 -25.41
C ASP A 89 -2.22 30.06 -26.16
N LYS A 90 -3.49 29.69 -26.31
CA LYS A 90 -4.55 30.51 -26.90
C LYS A 90 -5.60 30.90 -25.86
N GLY A 91 -5.25 30.87 -24.57
CA GLY A 91 -6.17 31.09 -23.46
C GLY A 91 -7.00 29.85 -23.09
N THR A 92 -6.53 28.65 -23.47
CA THR A 92 -7.22 27.39 -23.14
C THR A 92 -6.67 26.79 -21.85
N GLN A 93 -7.47 25.97 -21.17
CA GLN A 93 -7.05 25.27 -19.94
C GLN A 93 -5.97 24.20 -20.19
N GLU A 94 -5.71 23.84 -21.45
CA GLU A 94 -4.70 22.85 -21.84
C GLU A 94 -3.27 23.41 -21.68
N PHE A 95 -3.06 24.70 -21.99
CA PHE A 95 -1.74 25.35 -22.09
C PHE A 95 -1.49 26.50 -21.11
N ASN A 96 -2.44 26.75 -20.20
CA ASN A 96 -2.40 27.82 -19.21
C ASN A 96 -1.41 27.58 -18.04
N PHE A 97 -0.23 27.00 -18.32
CA PHE A 97 0.76 26.62 -17.31
C PHE A 97 1.15 27.77 -16.35
N PRO A 98 1.34 29.03 -16.80
CA PRO A 98 1.73 30.12 -15.91
C PRO A 98 0.71 30.48 -14.82
N LEU A 99 -0.55 30.03 -14.94
CA LEU A 99 -1.58 30.30 -13.92
C LEU A 99 -1.35 29.51 -12.62
N GLY A 100 -0.61 28.40 -12.69
CA GLY A 100 -0.30 27.56 -11.53
C GLY A 100 0.82 28.10 -10.64
N ARG A 101 1.52 29.16 -11.05
CA ARG A 101 2.70 29.65 -10.35
C ARG A 101 2.39 30.06 -8.92
N VAL A 102 3.02 29.39 -7.97
CA VAL A 102 2.89 29.70 -6.54
C VAL A 102 4.00 30.66 -6.13
N TYR A 103 3.66 31.94 -5.95
CA TYR A 103 4.62 32.98 -5.54
C TYR A 103 4.91 32.89 -4.04
N VAL A 104 6.18 32.60 -3.70
CA VAL A 104 6.62 32.45 -2.30
C VAL A 104 7.10 33.78 -1.73
N TRP A 105 7.94 34.50 -2.47
CA TRP A 105 8.44 35.80 -2.06
C TRP A 105 8.82 36.67 -3.25
N GLY A 106 8.23 37.86 -3.33
CA GLY A 106 8.44 38.78 -4.45
C GLY A 106 8.14 38.10 -5.80
N GLY A 107 9.15 38.07 -6.68
CA GLY A 107 9.05 37.41 -8.00
C GLY A 107 9.45 35.94 -8.03
N PHE A 108 9.89 35.35 -6.90
CA PHE A 108 10.27 33.94 -6.84
C PHE A 108 9.01 33.06 -6.70
N TYR A 109 8.81 32.18 -7.67
CA TYR A 109 7.71 31.22 -7.67
C TYR A 109 8.23 29.78 -7.64
N ILE A 110 7.41 28.88 -7.09
CA ILE A 110 7.57 27.43 -7.21
C ILE A 110 6.51 26.94 -8.20
N PRO A 111 6.84 26.02 -9.12
CA PRO A 111 5.84 25.50 -10.03
C PRO A 111 4.76 24.69 -9.29
N GLU A 112 3.51 24.83 -9.72
CA GLU A 112 2.32 24.22 -9.10
C GLU A 112 2.51 22.73 -8.79
N TYR A 113 2.98 21.97 -9.78
CA TYR A 113 3.08 20.52 -9.66
C TYR A 113 4.10 20.09 -8.60
N PHE A 114 5.14 20.89 -8.34
CA PHE A 114 6.08 20.62 -7.26
C PHE A 114 5.46 20.91 -5.89
N GLU A 115 4.67 21.98 -5.76
CA GLU A 115 3.94 22.28 -4.52
C GLU A 115 2.90 21.19 -4.21
N LEU A 116 2.17 20.72 -5.22
CA LEU A 116 1.22 19.62 -5.09
C LEU A 116 1.92 18.29 -4.74
N MET A 117 3.09 18.02 -5.33
CA MET A 117 3.90 16.87 -4.97
C MET A 117 4.41 16.95 -3.53
N LEU A 118 4.85 18.12 -3.08
CA LEU A 118 5.23 18.36 -1.69
C LEU A 118 4.05 18.11 -0.75
N THR A 119 2.84 18.52 -1.14
CA THR A 119 1.61 18.22 -0.39
C THR A 119 1.40 16.70 -0.28
N THR A 120 1.52 15.95 -1.38
CA THR A 120 1.39 14.48 -1.38
C THR A 120 2.43 13.80 -0.48
N VAL A 121 3.68 14.23 -0.54
CA VAL A 121 4.75 13.71 0.33
C VAL A 121 4.50 14.09 1.79
N ASN A 122 4.07 15.32 2.06
CA ASN A 122 3.77 15.78 3.40
C ASN A 122 2.64 14.97 4.04
N VAL A 123 1.54 14.75 3.31
CA VAL A 123 0.43 13.90 3.75
C VAL A 123 0.95 12.53 4.17
N ALA A 124 1.79 11.90 3.35
CA ALA A 124 2.37 10.60 3.65
C ALA A 124 3.29 10.61 4.87
N LEU A 125 4.15 11.63 5.02
CA LEU A 125 5.08 11.74 6.15
C LEU A 125 4.32 11.97 7.47
N VAL A 126 3.38 12.92 7.51
CA VAL A 126 2.62 13.25 8.72
C VAL A 126 1.75 12.08 9.15
N SER A 127 1.03 11.46 8.22
CA SER A 127 0.18 10.29 8.52
C SER A 127 1.01 9.09 8.99
N THR A 128 2.19 8.85 8.40
CA THR A 128 3.09 7.79 8.87
C THR A 128 3.66 8.10 10.25
N PHE A 129 4.01 9.36 10.53
CA PHE A 129 4.49 9.78 11.83
C PHE A 129 3.43 9.57 12.91
N ILE A 130 2.17 9.98 12.67
CA ILE A 130 1.03 9.69 13.54
C ILE A 130 0.92 8.17 13.74
N GLY A 131 0.94 7.41 12.64
CA GLY A 131 0.92 5.95 12.65
C GLY A 131 1.98 5.36 13.58
N PHE A 132 3.23 5.78 13.44
CA PHE A 132 4.36 5.33 14.24
C PHE A 132 4.20 5.66 15.72
N VAL A 133 3.91 6.94 16.05
CA VAL A 133 3.80 7.42 17.43
C VAL A 133 2.78 6.63 18.24
N PHE A 134 1.63 6.28 17.64
CA PHE A 134 0.61 5.47 18.33
C PHE A 134 0.85 3.97 18.20
N ALA A 135 1.42 3.49 17.08
CA ALA A 135 1.70 2.07 16.90
C ALA A 135 2.74 1.53 17.88
N VAL A 136 3.77 2.32 18.22
CA VAL A 136 4.84 1.93 19.17
C VAL A 136 4.28 1.55 20.55
N PRO A 137 3.54 2.40 21.29
CA PRO A 137 3.01 2.01 22.59
C PRO A 137 1.98 0.88 22.47
N PHE A 138 1.11 0.89 21.46
CA PHE A 138 0.12 -0.18 21.26
C PHE A 138 0.75 -1.52 20.95
N SER A 139 1.91 -1.56 20.28
CA SER A 139 2.59 -2.81 19.96
C SER A 139 3.17 -3.50 21.19
N PHE A 140 3.73 -2.74 22.14
CA PHE A 140 4.24 -3.31 23.40
C PHE A 140 3.11 -3.87 24.26
N ILE A 141 1.97 -3.18 24.30
CA ILE A 141 0.76 -3.64 25.00
C ILE A 141 0.12 -4.85 24.30
N GLY A 142 0.16 -4.90 22.96
CA GLY A 142 -0.42 -5.97 22.15
C GLY A 142 0.38 -7.29 22.16
N ALA A 143 1.66 -7.24 22.50
CA ALA A 143 2.56 -8.39 22.49
C ALA A 143 2.32 -9.33 23.68
N ARG A 144 2.24 -10.64 23.43
CA ARG A 144 1.91 -11.66 24.45
C ARG A 144 2.91 -11.75 25.61
N ASN A 145 4.18 -11.51 25.33
CA ASN A 145 5.30 -11.62 26.26
C ASN A 145 5.51 -10.34 27.07
N LEU A 146 5.00 -9.20 26.60
CA LEU A 146 5.22 -7.89 27.22
C LEU A 146 3.96 -7.30 27.85
N THR A 147 2.76 -7.78 27.52
CA THR A 147 1.52 -7.13 27.97
C THR A 147 1.41 -7.03 29.50
N PRO A 148 1.02 -5.86 30.05
CA PRO A 148 0.69 -5.72 31.47
C PRO A 148 -0.55 -6.52 31.88
N SER A 149 -1.52 -6.70 30.96
CA SER A 149 -2.74 -7.47 31.26
C SER A 149 -3.34 -8.15 30.01
N PRO A 150 -3.88 -9.37 30.14
CA PRO A 150 -4.53 -10.07 29.02
C PRO A 150 -5.74 -9.33 28.44
N ALA A 151 -6.51 -8.63 29.28
CA ALA A 151 -7.67 -7.86 28.85
C ALA A 151 -7.26 -6.65 28.02
N LEU A 152 -6.25 -5.88 28.46
CA LEU A 152 -5.75 -4.73 27.72
C LEU A 152 -5.17 -5.14 26.36
N ARG A 153 -4.43 -6.28 26.33
CA ARG A 153 -3.96 -6.87 25.07
C ARG A 153 -5.09 -7.13 24.09
N LEU A 154 -6.20 -7.72 24.55
CA LEU A 154 -7.35 -7.99 23.69
C LEU A 154 -7.94 -6.69 23.13
N VAL A 155 -8.18 -5.69 23.99
CA VAL A 155 -8.75 -4.39 23.57
C VAL A 155 -7.86 -3.70 22.54
N VAL A 156 -6.55 -3.60 22.80
CA VAL A 156 -5.61 -2.95 21.88
C VAL A 156 -5.52 -3.69 20.55
N LYS A 157 -5.52 -5.03 20.56
CA LYS A 157 -5.54 -5.82 19.31
C LYS A 157 -6.80 -5.59 18.49
N ARG A 158 -7.99 -5.61 19.13
CA ARG A 158 -9.26 -5.33 18.44
C ARG A 158 -9.31 -3.91 17.90
N PHE A 159 -8.79 -2.94 18.65
CA PHE A 159 -8.70 -1.56 18.18
C PHE A 159 -7.82 -1.44 16.94
N MET A 160 -6.61 -2.01 16.94
CA MET A 160 -5.73 -1.99 15.76
C MET A 160 -6.30 -2.76 14.56
N GLU A 161 -7.07 -3.83 14.80
CA GLU A 161 -7.81 -4.56 13.77
C GLU A 161 -8.91 -3.70 13.15
N LEU A 162 -9.67 -2.97 13.98
CA LEU A 162 -10.71 -2.06 13.51
C LEU A 162 -10.15 -0.93 12.65
N LEU A 163 -9.06 -0.31 13.08
CA LEU A 163 -8.42 0.80 12.35
C LEU A 163 -8.00 0.42 10.92
N ARG A 164 -7.71 -0.86 10.68
CA ARG A 164 -7.31 -1.37 9.35
C ARG A 164 -8.42 -2.08 8.59
N ALA A 165 -9.62 -2.15 9.15
CA ALA A 165 -10.72 -2.90 8.55
C ALA A 165 -11.33 -2.20 7.34
N PHE A 166 -11.35 -0.86 7.35
CA PHE A 166 -11.94 -0.06 6.29
C PHE A 166 -10.86 0.48 5.33
N PRO A 167 -11.17 0.57 4.03
CA PRO A 167 -10.34 1.30 3.08
C PRO A 167 -10.19 2.77 3.47
N GLU A 168 -9.01 3.33 3.26
CA GLU A 168 -8.67 4.71 3.62
C GLU A 168 -9.59 5.72 2.93
N ILE A 169 -10.03 5.41 1.72
CA ILE A 169 -10.92 6.30 0.96
C ILE A 169 -12.28 6.48 1.63
N VAL A 170 -12.82 5.44 2.25
CA VAL A 170 -14.11 5.50 2.96
C VAL A 170 -13.97 6.40 4.18
N ILE A 171 -12.86 6.23 4.92
CA ILE A 171 -12.56 7.04 6.10
C ILE A 171 -12.33 8.50 5.70
N ALA A 172 -11.58 8.75 4.62
CA ALA A 172 -11.32 10.10 4.13
C ALA A 172 -12.59 10.81 3.69
N GLY A 173 -13.52 10.12 3.01
CA GLY A 173 -14.82 10.70 2.65
C GLY A 173 -15.64 11.12 3.87
N LEU A 174 -15.64 10.29 4.94
CA LEU A 174 -16.28 10.63 6.20
C LEU A 174 -15.64 11.85 6.86
N PHE A 175 -14.31 11.89 6.95
CA PHE A 175 -13.60 13.03 7.54
C PHE A 175 -13.68 14.28 6.70
N ALA A 176 -13.72 14.19 5.37
CA ALA A 176 -13.92 15.34 4.48
C ALA A 176 -15.25 16.05 4.76
N ALA A 177 -16.30 15.32 5.14
CA ALA A 177 -17.56 15.92 5.57
C ALA A 177 -17.46 16.68 6.91
N ILE A 178 -16.47 16.35 7.75
CA ILE A 178 -16.27 16.94 9.08
C ILE A 178 -15.27 18.10 9.03
N VAL A 179 -14.13 17.91 8.38
CA VAL A 179 -12.99 18.85 8.37
C VAL A 179 -12.80 19.60 7.05
N SER A 180 -13.72 19.43 6.10
CA SER A 180 -13.62 19.84 4.68
C SER A 180 -12.77 18.93 3.81
N ILE A 181 -13.03 18.99 2.51
CA ILE A 181 -12.23 18.38 1.45
C ILE A 181 -10.80 18.98 1.50
N GLY A 182 -9.79 18.12 1.45
CA GLY A 182 -8.38 18.52 1.42
C GLY A 182 -7.41 17.58 2.14
N PRO A 183 -6.13 17.98 2.27
CA PRO A 183 -5.05 17.14 2.79
C PRO A 183 -5.26 16.64 4.22
N VAL A 184 -5.95 17.40 5.07
CA VAL A 184 -6.18 17.03 6.47
C VAL A 184 -7.03 15.77 6.60
N ALA A 185 -8.09 15.63 5.79
CA ALA A 185 -8.92 14.43 5.79
C ALA A 185 -8.12 13.19 5.35
N ALA A 186 -7.25 13.35 4.36
CA ALA A 186 -6.34 12.30 3.91
C ALA A 186 -5.31 11.91 4.99
N ILE A 187 -4.72 12.89 5.69
CA ILE A 187 -3.77 12.63 6.78
C ILE A 187 -4.44 11.80 7.89
N ILE A 188 -5.66 12.15 8.28
CA ILE A 188 -6.39 11.43 9.32
C ILE A 188 -6.68 10.00 8.85
N ALA A 189 -7.22 9.83 7.64
CA ALA A 189 -7.58 8.52 7.12
C ALA A 189 -6.36 7.57 6.99
N ILE A 190 -5.29 8.04 6.35
CA ILE A 190 -4.05 7.28 6.18
C ILE A 190 -3.36 7.06 7.53
N GLY A 191 -3.42 8.04 8.43
CA GLY A 191 -2.86 7.97 9.77
C GLY A 191 -3.51 6.88 10.59
N LEU A 192 -4.85 6.89 10.70
CA LEU A 192 -5.61 5.86 11.42
C LEU A 192 -5.30 4.46 10.90
N HIS A 193 -5.34 4.28 9.58
CA HIS A 193 -5.01 2.99 8.97
C HIS A 193 -3.54 2.59 9.26
N SER A 194 -2.61 3.55 9.25
CA SER A 194 -1.19 3.33 9.58
C SER A 194 -0.93 2.94 11.04
N ILE A 195 -1.70 3.45 12.00
CA ILE A 195 -1.64 3.00 13.41
C ILE A 195 -1.95 1.50 13.47
N GLY A 196 -3.03 1.07 12.83
CA GLY A 196 -3.45 -0.33 12.83
C GLY A 196 -2.45 -1.25 12.12
N ALA A 197 -1.93 -0.82 10.97
CA ALA A 197 -1.00 -1.61 10.17
C ALA A 197 0.39 -1.74 10.81
N LEU A 198 1.01 -0.62 11.22
CA LEU A 198 2.31 -0.65 11.91
C LEU A 198 2.18 -1.35 13.26
N GLY A 199 1.10 -1.13 14.00
CA GLY A 199 0.88 -1.79 15.29
C GLY A 199 0.82 -3.32 15.19
N LYS A 200 0.29 -3.88 14.09
CA LYS A 200 0.36 -5.33 13.81
C LYS A 200 1.81 -5.80 13.73
N LEU A 201 2.56 -5.19 12.81
CA LEU A 201 3.93 -5.60 12.49
C LEU A 201 4.82 -5.42 13.71
N PHE A 202 4.69 -4.29 14.40
CA PHE A 202 5.46 -3.98 15.59
C PHE A 202 5.17 -4.97 16.73
N TYR A 203 3.92 -5.37 16.94
CA TYR A 203 3.65 -6.33 18.03
C TYR A 203 4.22 -7.71 17.69
N GLU A 204 4.19 -8.13 16.42
CA GLU A 204 4.78 -9.42 16.02
C GLU A 204 6.30 -9.43 16.24
N ILE A 205 6.98 -8.31 15.96
CA ILE A 205 8.40 -8.15 16.27
C ILE A 205 8.62 -8.24 17.79
N ASN A 206 7.81 -7.54 18.58
CA ASN A 206 7.90 -7.58 20.04
C ASN A 206 7.69 -9.00 20.60
N GLU A 207 6.85 -9.83 19.98
CA GLU A 207 6.63 -11.22 20.40
C GLU A 207 7.83 -12.15 20.16
N ASN A 208 8.87 -11.67 19.44
CA ASN A 208 10.07 -12.43 19.06
C ASN A 208 11.37 -11.91 19.72
N ILE A 209 11.30 -10.98 20.67
CA ILE A 209 12.51 -10.48 21.35
C ILE A 209 13.12 -11.52 22.31
N ASP A 210 14.41 -11.36 22.63
CA ASP A 210 15.04 -12.14 23.71
C ASP A 210 14.57 -11.56 25.06
N MET A 211 13.97 -12.41 25.90
CA MET A 211 13.44 -12.02 27.21
C MET A 211 14.51 -11.88 28.28
N ARG A 212 15.76 -12.34 28.06
CA ARG A 212 16.82 -12.30 29.07
C ARG A 212 17.10 -10.89 29.64
N PRO A 213 17.21 -9.82 28.83
CA PRO A 213 17.37 -8.46 29.35
C PRO A 213 16.14 -7.96 30.13
N GLU A 214 14.93 -8.34 29.68
CA GLU A 214 13.67 -7.98 30.33
C GLU A 214 13.57 -8.62 31.72
N GLU A 215 13.84 -9.92 31.81
CA GLU A 215 13.79 -10.70 33.04
C GLU A 215 14.84 -10.22 34.05
N GLY A 216 16.03 -9.84 33.55
CA GLY A 216 17.10 -9.24 34.36
C GLY A 216 16.68 -7.92 35.01
N LEU A 217 16.06 -7.01 34.24
CA LEU A 217 15.52 -5.76 34.78
C LEU A 217 14.35 -6.02 35.75
N ARG A 218 13.50 -7.01 35.46
CA ARG A 218 12.42 -7.41 36.36
C ARG A 218 12.95 -7.91 37.71
N ALA A 219 14.05 -8.64 37.73
CA ALA A 219 14.64 -9.18 38.95
C ALA A 219 15.17 -8.10 39.92
N VAL A 220 15.57 -6.94 39.41
CA VAL A 220 16.02 -5.80 40.21
C VAL A 220 14.89 -4.82 40.57
N GLY A 221 13.63 -5.18 40.28
CA GLY A 221 12.45 -4.41 40.64
C GLY A 221 12.05 -3.31 39.64
N ALA A 222 12.58 -3.34 38.41
CA ALA A 222 12.22 -2.37 37.39
C ALA A 222 10.73 -2.47 37.01
N ASN A 223 10.07 -1.33 36.87
CA ASN A 223 8.68 -1.27 36.45
C ASN A 223 8.53 -1.56 34.94
N TRP A 224 7.29 -1.69 34.47
CA TRP A 224 7.02 -2.04 33.06
C TRP A 224 7.61 -1.03 32.06
N PHE A 225 7.52 0.28 32.34
CA PHE A 225 8.05 1.30 31.43
C PHE A 225 9.58 1.27 31.36
N GLU A 226 10.25 1.03 32.48
CA GLU A 226 11.69 0.86 32.53
C GLU A 226 12.15 -0.34 31.72
N ARG A 227 11.45 -1.48 31.86
CA ARG A 227 11.73 -2.69 31.07
C ARG A 227 11.55 -2.45 29.58
N VAL A 228 10.42 -1.87 29.17
CA VAL A 228 10.16 -1.55 27.75
C VAL A 228 11.21 -0.60 27.20
N ARG A 229 11.57 0.45 27.95
CA ARG A 229 12.51 1.47 27.48
C ARG A 229 13.95 0.95 27.36
N PHE A 230 14.41 0.17 28.34
CA PHE A 230 15.82 -0.18 28.47
C PHE A 230 16.16 -1.60 28.01
N ALA A 231 15.20 -2.55 28.01
CA ALA A 231 15.40 -3.90 27.50
C ALA A 231 14.76 -4.14 26.12
N ASP A 232 13.50 -3.77 25.95
CA ASP A 232 12.73 -4.21 24.78
C ASP A 232 12.93 -3.30 23.55
N LEU A 233 12.73 -1.99 23.75
CA LEU A 233 12.78 -0.98 22.68
C LEU A 233 14.12 -0.99 21.90
N PRO A 234 15.30 -1.09 22.53
CA PRO A 234 16.56 -1.13 21.79
C PRO A 234 16.68 -2.31 20.81
N GLN A 235 16.08 -3.46 21.14
CA GLN A 235 16.12 -4.67 20.30
C GLN A 235 15.26 -4.53 19.05
N VAL A 236 14.12 -3.84 19.17
CA VAL A 236 13.10 -3.77 18.10
C VAL A 236 13.18 -2.50 17.26
N LEU A 237 13.82 -1.45 17.77
CA LEU A 237 13.89 -0.13 17.12
C LEU A 237 14.39 -0.20 15.67
N PRO A 238 15.44 -0.97 15.30
CA PRO A 238 15.88 -1.09 13.91
C PRO A 238 14.77 -1.60 12.99
N ASN A 239 14.04 -2.65 13.41
CA ASN A 239 12.93 -3.21 12.64
C ASN A 239 11.76 -2.23 12.57
N PHE A 240 11.42 -1.55 13.68
CA PHE A 240 10.37 -0.54 13.69
C PHE A 240 10.67 0.59 12.69
N MET A 241 11.91 1.07 12.65
CA MET A 241 12.34 2.08 11.68
C MET A 241 12.24 1.56 10.25
N SER A 242 12.66 0.31 10.00
CA SER A 242 12.57 -0.31 8.67
C SER A 242 11.14 -0.36 8.13
N TYR A 243 10.20 -0.86 8.95
CA TYR A 243 8.79 -0.91 8.58
C TYR A 243 8.13 0.47 8.48
N THR A 244 8.56 1.43 9.31
CA THR A 244 8.08 2.82 9.21
C THR A 244 8.51 3.45 7.88
N LEU A 245 9.76 3.23 7.45
CA LEU A 245 10.26 3.73 6.17
C LEU A 245 9.53 3.09 4.99
N LEU A 246 9.31 1.77 5.04
CA LEU A 246 8.45 1.09 4.06
C LEU A 246 7.04 1.68 4.04
N ARG A 247 6.49 2.05 5.20
CA ARG A 247 5.16 2.63 5.31
C ARG A 247 5.08 4.03 4.69
N ILE A 248 6.14 4.83 4.77
CA ILE A 248 6.21 6.13 4.08
C ILE A 248 6.05 5.94 2.58
N GLU A 249 6.80 5.02 1.97
CA GLU A 249 6.72 4.73 0.53
C GLU A 249 5.31 4.32 0.10
N ILE A 250 4.67 3.45 0.89
CA ILE A 250 3.28 3.01 0.67
C ILE A 250 2.33 4.20 0.79
N ASN A 251 2.48 5.03 1.83
CA ASN A 251 1.60 6.15 2.09
C ASN A 251 1.73 7.27 1.05
N VAL A 252 2.90 7.45 0.41
CA VAL A 252 3.06 8.38 -0.75
C VAL A 252 2.19 7.92 -1.93
N ARG A 253 2.19 6.61 -2.22
CA ARG A 253 1.34 6.03 -3.28
C ARG A 253 -0.14 6.16 -2.93
N ILE A 254 -0.52 5.84 -1.69
CA ILE A 254 -1.91 5.98 -1.23
C ILE A 254 -2.35 7.45 -1.25
N SER A 255 -1.51 8.39 -0.84
CA SER A 255 -1.84 9.82 -0.88
C SER A 255 -2.14 10.31 -2.30
N THR A 256 -1.49 9.76 -3.31
CA THR A 256 -1.78 10.08 -4.72
C THR A 256 -3.17 9.56 -5.12
N ILE A 257 -3.51 8.34 -4.74
CA ILE A 257 -4.85 7.76 -4.97
C ILE A 257 -5.91 8.60 -4.23
N MET A 258 -5.62 9.04 -3.01
CA MET A 258 -6.51 9.86 -2.21
C MET A 258 -6.79 11.23 -2.82
N GLY A 259 -5.77 11.89 -3.38
CA GLY A 259 -5.95 13.12 -4.15
C GLY A 259 -6.87 12.91 -5.34
N ALA A 260 -6.65 11.84 -6.12
CA ALA A 260 -7.46 11.53 -7.29
C ALA A 260 -8.92 11.23 -6.96
N VAL A 261 -9.18 10.34 -6.00
CA VAL A 261 -10.55 9.82 -5.81
C VAL A 261 -11.34 10.59 -4.74
N GLY A 262 -10.67 11.12 -3.71
CA GLY A 262 -11.31 11.68 -2.52
C GLY A 262 -11.19 13.20 -2.33
N GLY A 263 -10.58 13.92 -3.27
CA GLY A 263 -10.30 15.36 -3.10
C GLY A 263 -9.33 15.64 -1.96
N GLY A 264 -8.40 14.71 -1.70
CA GLY A 264 -7.39 14.87 -0.66
C GLY A 264 -6.34 15.95 -0.96
N GLY A 265 -6.43 16.64 -2.10
CA GLY A 265 -5.41 17.56 -2.58
C GLY A 265 -4.13 16.87 -3.07
N GLY A 266 -3.16 17.69 -3.45
CA GLY A 266 -1.87 17.24 -3.96
C GLY A 266 -1.93 16.72 -5.40
N ILE A 267 -0.87 16.03 -5.83
CA ILE A 267 -0.67 15.74 -7.26
C ILE A 267 -1.75 14.85 -7.87
N GLY A 268 -2.38 13.99 -7.06
CA GLY A 268 -3.37 13.04 -7.53
C GLY A 268 -4.63 13.70 -8.08
N GLU A 269 -5.03 14.84 -7.50
CA GLU A 269 -6.21 15.59 -7.92
C GLU A 269 -6.00 16.20 -9.32
N GLU A 270 -4.88 16.89 -9.50
CA GLU A 270 -4.51 17.45 -10.81
C GLU A 270 -4.25 16.37 -11.85
N LEU A 271 -3.65 15.24 -11.46
CA LEU A 271 -3.44 14.12 -12.38
C LEU A 271 -4.77 13.57 -12.90
N LYS A 272 -5.76 13.37 -12.03
CA LYS A 272 -7.10 12.96 -12.46
C LYS A 272 -7.73 14.00 -13.38
N LEU A 273 -7.62 15.28 -13.03
CA LEU A 273 -8.19 16.36 -13.82
C LEU A 273 -7.59 16.38 -15.24
N ALA A 274 -6.26 16.34 -15.35
CA ALA A 274 -5.54 16.33 -16.61
C ALA A 274 -5.91 15.11 -17.49
N ILE A 275 -6.00 13.91 -16.90
CA ILE A 275 -6.44 12.69 -17.59
C ILE A 275 -7.88 12.85 -18.08
N SER A 276 -8.79 13.29 -17.20
CA SER A 276 -10.22 13.42 -17.53
C SER A 276 -10.51 14.43 -18.66
N ARG A 277 -9.63 15.42 -18.81
CA ARG A 277 -9.73 16.46 -19.85
C ARG A 277 -8.90 16.16 -21.10
N GLY A 278 -8.14 15.06 -21.12
CA GLY A 278 -7.26 14.70 -22.24
C GLY A 278 -6.08 15.66 -22.43
N PHE A 279 -5.60 16.30 -21.37
CA PHE A 279 -4.46 17.21 -21.44
C PHE A 279 -3.15 16.43 -21.42
N GLY A 280 -2.70 15.97 -22.60
CA GLY A 280 -1.55 15.08 -22.76
C GLY A 280 -0.25 15.61 -22.13
N ALA A 281 0.12 16.86 -22.41
CA ALA A 281 1.34 17.47 -21.86
C ALA A 281 1.33 17.59 -20.32
N LYS A 282 0.20 18.03 -19.74
CA LYS A 282 0.01 18.11 -18.28
C LYS A 282 0.05 16.72 -17.64
N THR A 283 -0.67 15.77 -18.23
CA THR A 283 -0.72 14.38 -17.75
C THR A 283 0.68 13.77 -17.70
N LEU A 284 1.44 13.90 -18.79
CA LEU A 284 2.79 13.34 -18.85
C LEU A 284 3.74 14.03 -17.85
N ALA A 285 3.65 15.35 -17.69
CA ALA A 285 4.46 16.08 -16.71
C ALA A 285 4.17 15.60 -15.27
N LEU A 286 2.90 15.45 -14.92
CA LEU A 286 2.46 14.97 -13.60
C LEU A 286 2.89 13.52 -13.35
N VAL A 287 2.73 12.63 -14.34
CA VAL A 287 3.16 11.22 -14.25
C VAL A 287 4.67 11.11 -14.09
N LEU A 288 5.45 11.87 -14.87
CA LEU A 288 6.91 11.87 -14.78
C LEU A 288 7.37 12.36 -13.40
N LEU A 289 6.80 13.47 -12.90
CA LEU A 289 7.14 14.01 -11.59
C LEU A 289 6.79 13.01 -10.47
N LEU A 290 5.61 12.40 -10.53
CA LEU A 290 5.19 11.36 -9.59
C LEU A 290 6.16 10.17 -9.60
N PHE A 291 6.49 9.65 -10.79
CA PHE A 291 7.38 8.50 -10.95
C PHE A 291 8.78 8.78 -10.40
N ILE A 292 9.37 9.92 -10.77
CA ILE A 292 10.67 10.35 -10.26
C ILE A 292 10.63 10.48 -8.74
N THR A 293 9.58 11.10 -8.19
CA THR A 293 9.45 11.27 -6.74
C THR A 293 9.33 9.94 -6.00
N ILE A 294 8.55 8.99 -6.52
CA ILE A 294 8.43 7.64 -5.94
C ILE A 294 9.80 6.94 -5.91
N ILE A 295 10.57 7.01 -7.00
CA ILE A 295 11.93 6.45 -7.04
C ILE A 295 12.83 7.12 -6.00
N LEU A 296 12.80 8.45 -5.93
CA LEU A 296 13.63 9.18 -4.96
C LEU A 296 13.28 8.81 -3.52
N VAL A 297 11.99 8.71 -3.19
CA VAL A 297 11.52 8.33 -1.85
C VAL A 297 11.95 6.90 -1.51
N ASP A 298 11.83 5.96 -2.45
CA ASP A 298 12.26 4.56 -2.28
C ASP A 298 13.78 4.46 -2.06
N GLN A 299 14.57 5.11 -2.91
CA GLN A 299 16.03 5.11 -2.78
C GLN A 299 16.51 5.79 -1.50
N PHE A 300 15.88 6.90 -1.11
CA PHE A 300 16.17 7.58 0.15
C PHE A 300 15.82 6.68 1.35
N SER A 301 14.68 6.02 1.31
CA SER A 301 14.24 5.08 2.35
C SER A 301 15.17 3.87 2.46
N ALA A 302 15.62 3.32 1.33
CA ALA A 302 16.59 2.23 1.28
C ALA A 302 17.97 2.65 1.80
N TRP A 303 18.44 3.85 1.46
CA TRP A 303 19.66 4.43 2.01
C TRP A 303 19.57 4.60 3.53
N LEU A 304 18.45 5.13 4.04
CA LEU A 304 18.27 5.37 5.46
C LEU A 304 18.15 4.06 6.25
N ARG A 305 17.44 3.05 5.71
CA ARG A 305 17.37 1.69 6.29
C ARG A 305 18.77 1.09 6.48
N ARG A 306 19.63 1.14 5.46
CA ARG A 306 21.00 0.62 5.53
C ARG A 306 21.82 1.28 6.65
N LYS A 307 21.66 2.59 6.83
CA LYS A 307 22.39 3.34 7.85
C LYS A 307 21.87 3.13 9.28
N LEU A 308 20.55 2.95 9.44
CA LEU A 308 19.92 2.79 10.76
C LEU A 308 19.94 1.35 11.28
N VAL A 309 19.88 0.36 10.40
CA VAL A 309 19.75 -1.07 10.77
C VAL A 309 21.11 -1.79 10.80
N GLY A 310 22.13 -1.21 10.16
CA GLY A 310 23.45 -1.83 10.01
C GLY A 310 23.43 -3.02 9.04
N GLU A 311 24.50 -3.24 8.27
CA GLU A 311 24.57 -4.33 7.28
C GLU A 311 24.37 -5.73 7.88
N GLN A 312 24.65 -5.91 9.18
CA GLN A 312 24.63 -7.21 9.85
C GLN A 312 23.22 -7.78 10.09
N ALA A 313 22.19 -6.94 10.25
CA ALA A 313 20.80 -7.42 10.35
C ALA A 313 20.18 -7.69 8.97
N PHE A 314 20.65 -7.04 7.90
CA PHE A 314 20.19 -7.27 6.53
C PHE A 314 20.53 -8.69 6.05
N LEU A 315 21.72 -9.21 6.39
CA LEU A 315 22.17 -10.55 6.02
C LEU A 315 21.41 -11.70 6.72
N MET A 316 20.66 -11.43 7.79
CA MET A 316 19.83 -12.45 8.46
C MET A 316 18.38 -12.48 7.95
N SER A 317 18.02 -11.57 7.02
CA SER A 317 16.66 -11.42 6.48
C SER A 317 16.53 -11.71 4.98
N ALA A 318 17.63 -12.07 4.31
CA ALA A 318 17.68 -12.54 2.92
C ALA A 318 17.90 -14.05 2.88
#